data_AF-A0A920UHQ7-F1
#
_entry.id   AF-A0A920UHQ7-F1
#
_cell.length_a   1.000
_cell.length_b   1.000
_cell.length_c   1.000
_cell.angle_alpha   90.00
_cell.angle_beta   90.00
_cell.angle_gamma   90.00
#
_symmetry.space_group_name_H-M   'P 1'
#
loop_
_entity.id
_entity.type
_entity.pdbx_description
1 polymer ?
#
loop_
_entity_poly.entity_id
_entity_poly.type
_entity_poly.pdbx_seq_one_letter_code
_entity_poly.pdbx_strand_id
1 'polypeptide(L)'
;MEKVLCEGVAELVEESVVDGKWVGIGEKMAVRYLGPDGPKYLVPTLNQPRLGFQASSHQIKKLAGSRWAKSYWVKGKMEDQAGRKPIT
;
A
#
# COMPACT_ATOMS: atom_id res chain seq x y z
N MET A 1 8.11 -4.00 -10.43
CA MET A 1 7.37 -3.49 -9.27
C MET A 1 5.92 -3.91 -9.42
N GLU A 2 5.41 -4.71 -8.49
CA GLU A 2 3.99 -5.09 -8.47
C GLU A 2 3.17 -3.88 -8.00
N LYS A 3 2.05 -3.60 -8.67
CA LYS A 3 1.11 -2.57 -8.24
C LYS A 3 -0.13 -3.25 -7.67
N VAL A 4 -0.65 -2.72 -6.57
CA VAL A 4 -1.91 -3.17 -5.97
C VAL A 4 -2.86 -1.99 -5.95
N LEU A 5 -4.04 -2.16 -6.53
CA LEU A 5 -5.14 -1.21 -6.54
C LEU A 5 -6.24 -1.77 -5.65
N CYS A 6 -6.73 -0.98 -4.70
CA CYS A 6 -7.83 -1.35 -3.83
C CYS A 6 -8.99 -0.36 -4.03
N GLU A 7 -10.20 -0.88 -4.16
CA GLU A 7 -11.45 -0.12 -4.18
C GLU A 7 -12.23 -0.48 -2.91
N GLY A 8 -12.79 0.53 -2.23
CA GLY A 8 -13.36 0.34 -0.91
C GLY A 8 -14.08 1.58 -0.38
N VAL A 9 -14.58 1.45 0.84
CA VAL A 9 -15.20 2.55 1.60
C VAL A 9 -14.27 2.95 2.73
N ALA A 10 -14.12 4.26 2.95
CA ALA A 10 -13.43 4.82 4.10
C ALA A 10 -14.47 5.40 5.06
N GLU A 11 -14.54 4.84 6.27
CA GLU A 11 -15.48 5.26 7.31
C GLU A 11 -14.73 6.13 8.33
N LEU A 12 -15.32 7.26 8.71
CA LEU A 12 -14.80 8.09 9.81
C LEU A 12 -15.08 7.38 11.14
N VAL A 13 -14.02 6.98 11.84
CA VAL A 13 -14.10 6.26 13.12
C VAL A 13 -13.67 7.10 14.31
N GLU A 14 -12.93 8.18 14.09
CA GLU A 14 -12.56 9.16 15.11
C GLU A 14 -12.64 10.59 14.56
N GLU A 15 -13.45 11.43 15.18
CA GLU A 15 -13.58 12.84 14.84
C GLU A 15 -12.53 13.67 15.58
N SER A 16 -11.59 14.25 14.83
CA SER A 16 -10.61 15.25 15.25
C SER A 16 -10.16 15.17 16.71
N VAL A 17 -9.44 14.11 17.07
CA VAL A 17 -9.05 13.79 18.47
C VAL A 17 -7.53 13.82 18.66
N VAL A 18 -7.08 14.25 19.84
CA VAL A 18 -5.66 14.36 20.21
C VAL A 18 -5.12 13.05 20.79
N ASP A 19 -5.87 12.39 21.69
CA ASP A 19 -5.44 11.16 22.37
C ASP A 19 -6.30 9.94 21.96
N GLY A 20 -6.60 9.84 20.66
CA GLY A 20 -7.42 8.76 20.11
C GLY A 20 -6.68 7.44 19.94
N LYS A 21 -7.39 6.44 19.43
CA LYS A 21 -6.83 5.14 19.01
C LYS A 21 -5.71 5.30 17.98
N TRP A 22 -5.72 6.39 17.21
CA TRP A 22 -4.67 6.71 16.27
C TRP A 22 -3.27 6.78 16.90
N VAL A 23 -3.14 7.14 18.19
CA VAL A 23 -1.83 7.28 18.85
C VAL A 23 -1.07 5.95 18.83
N GLY A 24 -1.71 4.87 19.29
CA GLY A 24 -1.11 3.53 19.29
C GLY A 24 -0.89 2.96 17.88
N ILE A 25 -1.67 3.39 16.89
CA ILE A 25 -1.42 3.06 15.47
C ILE A 25 -0.18 3.82 14.97
N GLY A 26 -0.07 5.11 15.30
CA GLY A 26 1.06 5.96 14.98
C GLY A 26 2.37 5.42 15.53
N GLU A 27 2.38 4.95 16.78
CA GLU A 27 3.56 4.32 17.39
C GLU A 27 4.01 3.08 16.62
N LYS A 28 3.07 2.18 16.29
CA LYS A 28 3.37 0.98 15.48
C LYS A 28 3.91 1.34 14.10
N MET A 29 3.35 2.38 13.47
CA MET A 29 3.82 2.89 12.18
C MET A 29 5.22 3.49 12.29
N ALA A 30 5.47 4.29 13.33
CA ALA A 30 6.77 4.90 13.57
C ALA A 30 7.85 3.83 13.75
N VAL A 31 7.55 2.78 14.53
CA VAL A 31 8.46 1.62 14.67
C VAL A 31 8.67 0.90 13.34
N ARG A 32 7.60 0.67 12.57
CA ARG A 32 7.66 -0.04 11.29
C ARG A 32 8.52 0.67 10.25
N TYR A 33 8.44 2.00 10.17
CA TYR A 33 9.12 2.77 9.11
C TYR A 33 10.45 3.37 9.53
N LEU A 34 10.63 3.68 10.82
CA LEU A 34 11.81 4.39 11.33
C LEU A 34 12.62 3.57 12.36
N GLY A 35 12.18 2.34 12.68
CA GLY A 35 12.84 1.47 13.66
C GLY A 35 12.49 1.79 15.11
N PRO A 36 13.19 1.19 16.09
CA PRO A 36 12.84 1.30 17.51
C PRO A 36 12.73 2.74 18.05
N ASP A 37 13.55 3.65 17.52
CA ASP A 37 13.55 5.07 17.89
C ASP A 37 12.49 5.91 17.15
N GLY A 38 11.78 5.33 16.19
CA GLY A 38 10.75 5.99 15.40
C GLY A 38 9.72 6.80 16.18
N PRO A 39 9.19 6.31 17.32
CA PRO A 39 8.22 7.06 18.12
C PRO A 39 8.73 8.44 18.60
N LYS A 40 10.04 8.67 18.71
CA LYS A 40 10.60 9.99 19.06
C LYS A 40 10.17 11.10 18.09
N TYR A 41 9.91 10.77 16.83
CA TYR A 41 9.42 11.71 15.82
C TYR A 41 7.91 11.93 15.89
N LEU A 42 7.16 11.00 16.49
CA LEU A 42 5.71 11.11 16.66
C LEU A 42 5.34 12.03 17.84
N VAL A 43 6.06 11.90 18.96
CA VAL A 43 5.80 12.59 20.24
C VAL A 43 5.53 14.09 20.09
N PRO A 44 6.31 14.89 19.33
CA PRO A 44 6.06 16.32 19.18
C PRO A 44 4.72 16.67 18.52
N THR A 45 4.08 15.70 17.84
CA THR A 45 2.84 15.89 17.10
C THR A 45 1.61 15.34 17.82
N LEU A 46 1.75 14.78 19.02
CA LEU A 46 0.65 14.15 19.74
C LEU A 46 -0.47 15.14 20.06
N ASN A 47 -0.14 16.39 20.36
CA ASN A 47 -1.11 17.46 20.63
C ASN A 47 -1.90 17.93 19.38
N GLN A 48 -1.58 17.42 18.18
CA GLN A 48 -2.25 17.80 16.95
C GLN A 48 -3.47 16.89 16.73
N PRO A 49 -4.68 17.44 16.60
CA PRO A 49 -5.87 16.62 16.40
C PRO A 49 -5.83 15.91 15.05
N ARG A 50 -6.25 14.65 15.03
CA ARG A 50 -6.31 13.83 13.81
C ARG A 50 -7.66 13.17 13.62
N LEU A 51 -8.02 12.98 12.35
CA LEU A 51 -9.17 12.17 11.95
C LEU A 51 -8.72 10.72 11.77
N GLY A 52 -9.49 9.80 12.34
CA GLY A 52 -9.31 8.37 12.15
C GLY A 52 -10.24 7.86 11.06
N PHE A 53 -9.69 7.26 10.01
CA PHE A 53 -10.48 6.57 8.99
C PHE A 53 -10.16 5.07 8.97
N GLN A 54 -11.20 4.25 8.91
CA GLN A 54 -11.07 2.82 8.64
C GLN A 54 -11.42 2.55 7.19
N ALA A 55 -10.48 1.99 6.42
CA ALA A 55 -10.69 1.62 5.03
C ALA A 55 -11.01 0.13 4.91
N SER A 56 -12.16 -0.18 4.30
CA SER A 56 -12.59 -1.55 3.99
C SER A 56 -12.64 -1.74 2.47
N SER A 57 -11.82 -2.65 1.94
CA SER A 57 -11.77 -2.93 0.50
C SER A 57 -12.83 -3.94 0.09
N HIS A 58 -13.55 -3.65 -0.99
CA HIS A 58 -14.48 -4.60 -1.63
C HIS A 58 -13.87 -5.26 -2.87
N GLN A 59 -12.89 -4.60 -3.52
CA GLN A 59 -12.14 -5.18 -4.63
C GLN A 59 -10.64 -4.89 -4.51
N ILE A 60 -9.83 -5.87 -4.89
CA ILE A 60 -8.36 -5.76 -4.94
C ILE A 60 -7.88 -6.25 -6.30
N LYS A 61 -7.19 -5.39 -7.05
CA LYS A 61 -6.59 -5.70 -8.36
C LYS A 61 -5.08 -5.65 -8.24
N LYS A 62 -4.41 -6.72 -8.66
CA LYS A 62 -2.94 -6.80 -8.71
C LYS A 62 -2.46 -6.67 -10.14
N LEU A 63 -1.54 -5.75 -10.38
CA LEU A 63 -0.85 -5.61 -11.65
C LEU A 63 0.54 -6.24 -11.50
N ALA A 64 0.68 -7.46 -12.01
CA ALA A 64 1.95 -8.16 -12.12
C ALA A 64 2.45 -8.05 -13.57
N GLY A 65 3.33 -7.09 -13.84
CA GLY A 65 3.98 -6.98 -15.14
C GLY A 65 4.69 -5.66 -15.38
N SER A 66 5.97 -5.72 -15.74
CA SER A 66 6.72 -4.62 -16.38
C SER A 66 6.73 -4.76 -17.91
N ARG A 67 5.82 -5.59 -18.47
CA ARG A 67 5.83 -5.92 -19.89
C ARG A 67 4.94 -4.96 -20.67
N TRP A 68 5.49 -4.41 -21.74
CA TRP A 68 4.73 -3.68 -22.74
C TRP A 68 3.70 -4.59 -23.40
N ALA A 69 2.55 -4.02 -23.80
CA ALA A 69 1.56 -4.76 -24.57
C ALA A 69 2.21 -5.37 -25.82
N LYS A 70 1.77 -6.58 -26.22
CA LYS A 70 2.35 -7.34 -27.36
C LYS A 70 2.39 -6.53 -28.66
N SER A 71 1.49 -5.57 -28.82
CA SER A 71 1.43 -4.65 -29.95
C SER A 71 2.66 -3.75 -30.10
N TYR A 72 3.42 -3.54 -29.03
CA TYR A 72 4.67 -2.76 -29.03
C TYR A 72 5.91 -3.63 -29.28
N TRP A 73 5.74 -4.94 -29.53
CA TRP A 73 6.85 -5.82 -29.80
C TRP A 73 7.29 -5.66 -31.26
N VAL A 74 8.55 -5.31 -31.48
CA VAL A 74 9.15 -5.31 -32.82
C VAL A 74 9.32 -6.78 -33.24
N LYS A 75 8.76 -7.16 -34.40
CA LYS A 75 8.96 -8.50 -34.97
C LYS A 75 10.46 -8.80 -35.10
N GLY A 76 10.91 -9.91 -34.52
CA GLY A 76 12.27 -10.43 -34.69
C GLY A 76 13.23 -10.24 -33.51
N LYS A 77 12.80 -9.71 -32.35
CA LYS A 77 13.59 -9.78 -31.12
C LYS A 77 12.78 -10.32 -29.95
N MET A 78 13.30 -11.37 -29.32
CA MET A 78 12.78 -12.13 -28.17
C MET A 78 11.88 -13.33 -28.49
N GLU A 79 12.36 -14.22 -29.36
CA GLU A 79 12.20 -15.67 -29.12
C GLU A 79 13.30 -16.10 -28.16
N ASP A 80 13.09 -15.91 -26.87
CA ASP A 80 13.71 -16.69 -25.80
C ASP A 80 13.26 -16.09 -24.45
N GLN A 81 13.03 -16.95 -23.46
CA GLN A 81 12.57 -16.64 -22.09
C GLN A 81 11.06 -16.64 -21.84
N ALA A 82 10.40 -17.75 -22.14
CA ALA A 82 9.21 -18.17 -21.39
C ALA A 82 9.10 -19.70 -21.33
N GLY A 83 9.82 -20.32 -20.38
CA GLY A 83 9.59 -21.70 -19.97
C GLY A 83 8.23 -21.87 -19.28
N ARG A 84 7.15 -21.93 -20.05
CA ARG A 84 5.90 -22.55 -19.61
C ARG A 84 5.29 -23.31 -20.78
N LYS A 85 5.41 -24.64 -20.75
CA LYS A 85 4.69 -25.51 -21.67
C LYS A 85 3.18 -25.35 -21.42
N PRO A 86 2.34 -25.31 -22.47
CA PRO A 86 0.90 -25.35 -22.31
C PRO A 86 0.51 -26.67 -21.64
N ILE A 87 -0.37 -26.58 -20.65
CA ILE A 87 -1.09 -27.73 -20.09
C ILE A 87 -2.13 -28.12 -21.16
N THR A 88 -2.19 -29.42 -21.44
CA THR A 88 -2.99 -30.06 -22.49
C THR A 88 -4.45 -29.64 -22.49
#